data_AF-A0A437M840-F1
#
_entry.id   AF-A0A437M840-F1
#
_cell.length_a   1.000
_cell.length_b   1.000
_cell.length_c   1.000
_cell.angle_alpha   90.00
_cell.angle_beta   90.00
_cell.angle_gamma   90.00
#
_symmetry.space_group_name_H-M   'P 1'
#
loop_
_entity.id
_entity.type
_entity.pdbx_description
1 polymer ?
#
loop_
_entity_poly.entity_id
_entity_poly.type
_entity_poly.pdbx_seq_one_letter_code
_entity_poly.pdbx_strand_id
1 'polypeptide(L)'
;MGDMTAIRPPFTVAKLAEHWDVSDTFIYTEIHAGRLKAMRFGGKLYRIKPEAVEEYECRACLTESDVSLELEKTGQDIGHSASNGLTSGERTASRLGRMIERPQRPRLVSSGAKGR
;
A
#
# COMPACT_ATOMS: atom_id res chain seq x y z
N MET A 1 34.25 9.75 -12.65
CA MET A 1 33.71 9.10 -11.43
C MET A 1 33.77 7.61 -11.66
N GLY A 2 34.80 6.93 -11.11
CA GLY A 2 34.98 5.49 -11.30
C GLY A 2 33.99 4.69 -10.44
N ASP A 3 33.39 3.67 -11.06
CA ASP A 3 32.49 2.67 -10.48
C ASP A 3 32.78 2.37 -8.99
N MET A 4 31.88 2.82 -8.11
CA MET A 4 31.84 2.44 -6.69
C MET A 4 31.10 1.11 -6.49
N THR A 5 31.12 0.22 -7.48
CA THR A 5 30.62 -1.15 -7.30
C THR A 5 31.67 -1.90 -6.49
N ALA A 6 31.66 -1.68 -5.17
CA ALA A 6 32.38 -2.52 -4.24
C ALA A 6 32.11 -3.97 -4.65
N ILE A 7 33.17 -4.71 -5.00
CA ILE A 7 33.07 -6.11 -5.41
C ILE A 7 32.72 -6.91 -4.14
N ARG A 8 31.46 -6.79 -3.70
CA ARG A 8 30.93 -7.56 -2.59
C ARG A 8 30.69 -8.97 -3.12
N PRO A 9 31.25 -9.99 -2.47
CA PRO A 9 31.04 -11.37 -2.90
C PRO A 9 29.53 -11.71 -2.79
N PRO A 10 29.01 -12.58 -3.67
CA PRO A 10 27.63 -13.05 -3.56
C PRO A 10 27.44 -13.82 -2.24
N PHE A 11 26.28 -13.63 -1.62
CA PHE A 11 25.89 -14.33 -0.40
C PHE A 11 25.39 -15.74 -0.72
N THR A 12 25.74 -16.68 0.14
CA THR A 12 25.05 -17.98 0.21
C THR A 12 23.85 -17.86 1.14
N VAL A 13 22.91 -18.80 1.05
CA VAL A 13 21.73 -18.82 1.92
C VAL A 13 22.11 -18.80 3.40
N ALA A 14 23.08 -19.63 3.82
CA ALA A 14 23.56 -19.67 5.20
C ALA A 14 24.16 -18.32 5.64
N LYS A 15 25.00 -17.71 4.79
CA LYS A 15 25.65 -16.43 5.06
C LYS A 15 24.62 -15.29 5.20
N LEU A 16 23.58 -15.31 4.37
CA LEU A 16 22.51 -14.33 4.40
C LEU A 16 21.61 -14.52 5.63
N ALA A 17 21.32 -15.77 5.99
CA ALA A 17 20.58 -16.12 7.19
C ALA A 17 21.29 -15.60 8.46
N GLU A 18 22.61 -15.78 8.56
CA GLU A 18 23.44 -15.21 9.63
C GLU A 18 23.42 -13.67 9.63
N HIS A 19 23.42 -13.05 8.45
CA HIS A 19 23.44 -11.59 8.32
C HIS A 19 22.13 -10.92 8.76
N TRP A 20 20.99 -11.55 8.46
CA TRP A 20 19.67 -11.07 8.84
C TRP A 20 19.17 -11.61 10.18
N ASP A 21 19.94 -12.50 10.82
CA ASP A 21 19.56 -13.23 12.03
C ASP A 21 18.22 -13.99 11.87
N VAL A 22 18.05 -14.64 10.72
CA VAL A 22 16.86 -15.41 10.37
C VAL A 22 17.20 -16.86 10.03
N SER A 23 16.19 -17.74 10.05
CA SER A 23 16.38 -19.14 9.64
C SER A 23 16.62 -19.28 8.14
N ASP A 24 17.41 -20.27 7.72
CA ASP A 24 17.64 -20.59 6.31
C ASP A 24 16.33 -20.86 5.55
N THR A 25 15.35 -21.46 6.23
CA THR A 25 14.03 -21.78 5.67
C THR A 25 13.27 -20.53 5.27
N PHE A 26 13.43 -19.43 6.02
CA PHE A 26 12.85 -18.14 5.67
C PHE A 26 13.44 -17.63 4.35
N ILE A 27 14.77 -17.67 4.19
CA ILE A 27 15.45 -17.27 2.96
C ILE A 27 14.99 -18.12 1.76
N TYR A 28 14.88 -19.45 1.92
CA TYR A 28 14.34 -20.30 0.86
C TYR A 28 12.91 -19.91 0.49
N THR A 29 12.07 -19.61 1.48
CA THR A 29 10.68 -19.16 1.26
C THR A 29 10.65 -17.86 0.45
N GLU A 30 11.50 -16.89 0.76
CA GLU A 30 11.61 -15.63 0.01
C GLU A 30 12.07 -15.83 -1.45
N ILE A 31 13.00 -16.76 -1.67
CA ILE A 31 13.47 -17.13 -3.01
C ILE A 31 12.36 -17.83 -3.80
N HIS A 32 11.65 -18.78 -3.18
CA HIS A 32 10.56 -19.51 -3.82
C HIS A 32 9.34 -18.62 -4.09
N ALA A 33 9.09 -17.63 -3.23
CA ALA A 33 8.08 -16.59 -3.43
C ALA A 33 8.45 -15.59 -4.54
N GLY A 34 9.70 -15.62 -5.04
CA GLY A 34 10.20 -14.67 -6.05
C GLY A 34 10.41 -13.26 -5.50
N ARG A 35 10.37 -13.08 -4.17
CA ARG A 35 10.63 -11.79 -3.52
C ARG A 35 12.13 -11.48 -3.48
N LEU A 36 12.97 -12.51 -3.31
CA LEU A 36 14.42 -12.40 -3.33
C LEU A 36 15.01 -13.00 -4.62
N LYS A 37 15.73 -12.19 -5.40
CA LYS A 37 16.38 -12.65 -6.63
C LYS A 37 17.62 -13.48 -6.31
N ALA A 38 17.60 -14.77 -6.66
CA ALA A 38 18.72 -15.69 -6.48
C ALA A 38 19.08 -16.42 -7.78
N MET A 39 20.38 -16.70 -7.94
CA MET A 39 20.91 -17.49 -9.05
C MET A 39 21.17 -18.93 -8.59
N ARG A 40 20.66 -19.90 -9.35
CA ARG A 40 20.93 -21.32 -9.08
C ARG A 40 22.31 -21.69 -9.61
N PHE A 41 23.14 -22.24 -8.72
CA PHE A 41 24.46 -22.74 -9.02
C PHE A 41 24.47 -24.27 -8.85
N GLY A 42 24.71 -25.00 -9.93
CA GLY A 42 24.78 -26.47 -9.90
C GLY A 42 23.49 -27.17 -9.46
N GLY A 43 22.32 -26.59 -9.76
CA GLY A 43 21.01 -27.21 -9.55
C GLY A 43 20.46 -27.18 -8.11
N LYS A 44 21.35 -27.19 -7.10
CA LYS A 44 20.96 -27.28 -5.67
C LYS A 44 21.33 -26.06 -4.83
N LEU A 45 22.37 -25.31 -5.19
CA LEU A 45 22.82 -24.16 -4.39
C LEU A 45 22.24 -22.86 -4.96
N TYR A 46 21.86 -21.94 -4.07
CA TYR A 46 21.45 -20.58 -4.42
C TYR A 46 22.54 -19.59 -4.03
N ARG A 47 22.86 -18.67 -4.95
CA ARG A 47 23.73 -17.51 -4.73
C ARG A 47 22.91 -16.23 -4.89
N ILE A 48 22.90 -15.40 -3.86
CA ILE A 48 22.19 -14.12 -3.86
C ILE A 48 23.22 -13.02 -4.09
N LYS A 49 22.96 -12.13 -5.06
CA LYS A 49 23.84 -10.97 -5.27
C LYS A 49 23.58 -9.93 -4.16
N PRO A 50 24.62 -9.21 -3.69
CA PRO A 50 24.43 -8.13 -2.72
C PRO A 50 23.39 -7.11 -3.17
N GLU A 51 23.40 -6.72 -4.45
CA GLU A 51 22.41 -5.81 -5.04
C GLU A 51 20.96 -6.29 -4.89
N ALA A 52 20.73 -7.61 -4.96
CA ALA A 52 19.39 -8.17 -4.78
C ALA A 52 18.94 -8.15 -3.31
N VAL A 53 19.88 -8.25 -2.37
CA VAL A 53 19.63 -8.10 -0.93
C VAL A 53 19.26 -6.65 -0.64
N GLU A 54 20.05 -5.70 -1.16
CA GLU A 54 19.83 -4.26 -0.98
C GLU A 54 18.47 -3.83 -1.58
N GLU A 55 18.10 -4.32 -2.77
CA GLU A 55 16.78 -4.08 -3.37
C GLU A 55 15.64 -4.62 -2.48
N TYR A 56 15.83 -5.80 -1.88
CA TYR A 56 14.86 -6.40 -0.97
C TYR A 56 14.71 -5.56 0.31
N GLU A 57 15.82 -5.15 0.92
CA GLU A 57 15.84 -4.34 2.14
C GLU A 57 15.20 -2.97 1.91
N CYS A 58 15.51 -2.32 0.77
CA CYS A 58 14.86 -1.07 0.38
C CYS A 58 13.35 -1.24 0.18
N ARG A 59 12.91 -2.34 -0.46
CA ARG A 59 11.48 -2.60 -0.68
C ARG A 59 10.75 -2.94 0.61
N ALA A 60 11.36 -3.73 1.49
CA ALA A 60 10.78 -4.10 2.78
C ALA A 60 10.52 -2.85 3.65
N CYS A 61 11.47 -1.91 3.67
CA CYS A 61 11.32 -0.64 4.40
C CYS A 61 10.12 0.19 3.92
N LEU A 62 9.81 0.17 2.62
CA LEU A 62 8.66 0.88 2.05
C LEU A 62 7.32 0.20 2.38
N THR A 63 7.31 -1.11 2.63
CA THR A 63 6.09 -1.85 2.96
C THR A 63 5.72 -1.81 4.45
N GLU A 64 6.66 -1.46 5.34
CA GLU A 64 6.43 -1.29 6.77
C GLU A 64 6.10 0.16 7.16
N SER A 65 5.91 1.03 6.18
CA SER A 65 5.41 2.39 6.38
C SER A 65 3.88 2.42 6.57
N ASP A 66 3.40 1.72 7.60
CA ASP A 66 2.19 2.11 8.36
C ASP A 66 2.57 2.40 9.83
N VAL A 67 3.86 2.63 10.12
CA VAL A 67 4.28 3.31 11.34
C VAL A 67 4.29 4.81 11.06
N SER A 68 3.21 5.45 11.48
CA SER A 68 3.02 6.90 11.60
C SER A 68 4.30 7.60 12.06
N LEU A 69 4.97 8.30 11.15
CA LEU A 69 5.75 9.48 11.51
C LEU A 69 4.74 10.62 11.73
N GLU A 70 4.06 10.58 12.87
CA GLU A 70 3.40 11.75 13.43
C GLU A 70 4.50 12.71 13.87
N LEU A 71 4.64 13.78 13.09
CA LEU A 71 5.48 14.92 13.34
C LEU A 71 5.09 15.51 14.70
N GLU A 72 5.90 15.26 15.73
CA GLU A 72 5.86 15.99 17.00
C GLU A 72 6.28 17.46 16.78
N LYS A 73 5.42 18.22 16.10
CA LYS A 73 5.32 19.68 16.23
C LYS A 73 4.00 20.20 15.68
N THR A 74 2.99 20.19 16.54
CA THR A 74 2.32 21.38 17.11
C THR A 74 0.92 20.93 17.52
N GLY A 75 0.63 20.96 18.82
CA GLY A 75 -0.60 20.40 19.36
C GLY A 75 -1.85 20.97 18.71
N GLN A 76 -2.77 20.09 18.33
CA GLN A 76 -4.19 20.36 18.43
C GLN A 76 -5.03 19.09 18.23
N ASP A 77 -5.77 18.81 19.30
CA ASP A 77 -7.11 18.24 19.37
C ASP A 77 -7.35 16.75 19.10
N ILE A 78 -8.05 16.17 20.07
CA ILE A 78 -8.45 14.77 20.19
C ILE A 78 -9.62 14.51 19.24
N GLY A 79 -9.40 13.68 18.21
CA GLY A 79 -10.45 13.23 17.31
C GLY A 79 -10.27 11.78 16.89
N HIS A 80 -10.60 10.84 17.79
CA HIS A 80 -10.85 9.45 17.38
C HIS A 80 -11.95 9.44 16.33
N SER A 81 -11.66 8.97 15.11
CA SER A 81 -12.70 8.44 14.23
C SER A 81 -12.10 7.43 13.27
N ALA A 82 -12.42 6.17 13.57
CA ALA A 82 -12.27 5.03 12.69
C ALA A 82 -13.02 5.25 11.38
N SER A 83 -12.48 4.73 10.27
CA SER A 83 -13.28 4.03 9.27
C SER A 83 -12.39 3.51 8.14
N ASN A 84 -12.01 2.24 8.22
CA ASN A 84 -11.78 1.44 7.01
C ASN A 84 -13.15 0.98 6.51
N GLY A 85 -13.42 1.28 5.24
CA GLY A 85 -14.12 0.30 4.41
C GLY A 85 -15.40 0.75 3.74
N LEU A 86 -15.26 0.89 2.41
CA LEU A 86 -15.97 0.08 1.43
C LEU A 86 -17.09 0.74 0.62
N THR A 87 -16.93 0.48 -0.69
CA THR A 87 -17.89 0.53 -1.79
C THR A 87 -18.12 1.91 -2.39
N SER A 88 -17.51 2.19 -3.53
CA SER A 88 -17.89 1.75 -4.89
C SER A 88 -19.03 2.59 -5.45
N GLY A 89 -18.82 3.12 -6.66
CA GLY A 89 -19.76 3.98 -7.37
C GLY A 89 -19.31 5.44 -7.32
N GLU A 90 -18.34 5.84 -8.15
CA GLU A 90 -18.66 6.35 -9.48
C GLU A 90 -19.78 7.42 -9.42
N ARG A 91 -19.41 8.69 -9.58
CA ARG A 91 -19.83 9.52 -10.73
C ARG A 91 -19.36 10.95 -10.56
N THR A 92 -18.43 11.29 -11.44
CA THR A 92 -18.26 12.63 -12.02
C THR A 92 -19.58 13.38 -12.16
N ALA A 93 -19.65 14.62 -11.69
CA ALA A 93 -20.21 15.74 -12.45
C ALA A 93 -20.19 17.04 -11.62
N SER A 94 -19.13 17.80 -11.85
CA SER A 94 -19.09 19.25 -11.99
C SER A 94 -20.38 20.05 -11.75
N ARG A 95 -20.32 20.91 -10.73
CA ARG A 95 -20.49 22.37 -10.81
C ARG A 95 -21.33 22.89 -12.00
N LEU A 96 -22.56 23.34 -11.72
CA LEU A 96 -23.13 24.51 -12.39
C LEU A 96 -24.09 25.26 -11.47
N GLY A 97 -23.84 26.55 -11.34
CA GLY A 97 -24.61 27.47 -10.51
C GLY A 97 -25.86 28.00 -11.22
N ARG A 98 -26.81 28.40 -10.36
CA ARG A 98 -27.64 29.61 -10.38
C ARG A 98 -28.18 30.10 -11.74
N MET A 99 -29.52 30.12 -11.86
CA MET A 99 -30.42 30.91 -12.75
C MET A 99 -31.54 29.96 -13.22
N ILE A 100 -32.86 30.23 -13.24
CA ILE A 100 -33.73 31.41 -13.39
C ILE A 100 -35.14 30.86 -13.02
N GLU A 101 -35.83 31.39 -12.01
CA GLU A 101 -37.07 32.18 -12.17
C GLU A 101 -38.38 31.37 -11.93
N ARG A 102 -39.22 31.92 -11.05
CA ARG A 102 -40.63 31.51 -10.82
C ARG A 102 -41.44 31.93 -12.05
N PRO A 103 -42.42 31.16 -12.56
CA PRO A 103 -43.72 30.95 -11.88
C PRO A 103 -44.34 29.55 -12.20
N GLN A 104 -45.36 28.98 -11.55
CA GLN A 104 -46.79 29.36 -11.45
C GLN A 104 -47.44 28.34 -10.47
N ARG A 105 -48.30 28.79 -9.54
CA ARG A 105 -49.30 27.92 -8.89
C ARG A 105 -50.55 27.87 -9.78
N PRO A 106 -51.06 26.68 -10.11
CA PRO A 106 -52.43 26.31 -9.71
C PRO A 106 -52.54 24.80 -9.39
N ARG A 107 -53.56 24.20 -8.78
CA ARG A 107 -54.79 24.61 -8.09
C ARG A 107 -55.19 23.44 -7.19
N LEU A 108 -55.85 23.78 -6.10
CA LEU A 108 -56.62 22.90 -5.22
C LEU A 108 -57.56 21.98 -6.03
N VAL A 109 -57.60 20.68 -5.71
CA VAL A 109 -58.80 19.86 -5.84
C VAL A 109 -58.86 18.86 -4.67
N SER A 110 -60.03 18.88 -4.06
CA SER A 110 -60.53 18.19 -2.88
C SER A 110 -60.87 16.72 -3.12
N SER A 111 -61.23 16.05 -2.02
CA SER A 111 -62.01 14.79 -1.91
C SER A 111 -61.27 13.52 -2.33
N GLY A 112 -61.23 12.43 -1.58
CA GLY A 112 -62.01 11.94 -0.44
C GLY A 112 -62.05 10.42 -0.60
N ALA A 113 -61.78 9.64 0.45
CA ALA A 113 -62.02 8.20 0.41
C ALA A 113 -62.45 7.69 1.79
N LYS A 114 -63.66 7.18 1.81
CA LYS A 114 -64.42 6.58 2.92
C LYS A 114 -64.50 5.08 2.66
N GLY A 115 -64.55 4.28 3.72
CA GLY A 115 -65.01 2.89 3.69
C GLY A 115 -63.93 1.95 4.23
N ARG A 116 -64.19 1.09 5.20
CA ARG A 116 -65.45 0.58 5.75
C ARG A 116 -65.16 0.03 7.14
#